data_AF-A0A7J2U0G5-F1
#
_entry.id   AF-A0A7J2U0G5-F1
#
_cell.length_a   1.000
_cell.length_b   1.000
_cell.length_c   1.000
_cell.angle_alpha   90.00
_cell.angle_beta   90.00
_cell.angle_gamma   90.00
#
_symmetry.space_group_name_H-M   'P 1'
#
loop_
_entity.id
_entity.type
_entity.pdbx_description
1 polymer ?
#
loop_
_entity_poly.entity_id
_entity_poly.type
_entity_poly.pdbx_seq_one_letter_code
_entity_poly.pdbx_strand_id
1 'polypeptide(L)'
;MAKEPRANMLVFFESCKDVVKYVAEDNASILGLDKSFFDLCKDSLAELEEEVVIMPRRIITIDRKSIGIITTHRKLDALTAFKPLDTQSARVLAKIRKSTVLLVSPNSLKYVNEAQVNFLKQSHSRKFLEIAFGEFVKLLALNSRSMHASKAFYSLGNTMEKALKLDIGVAASGAIENYPKCLFTNHIDALLFSMGFSKRERRMILEVYPLELLKVWLGEE
;
A
#
# COMPACT_ATOMS: atom_id res chain seq x y z
N MET A 1 -1.83 -20.64 -19.16
CA MET A 1 -1.20 -20.42 -17.83
C MET A 1 -2.00 -19.33 -17.14
N ALA A 2 -2.51 -19.58 -15.93
CA ALA A 2 -3.10 -18.50 -15.13
C ALA A 2 -2.01 -17.46 -14.85
N LYS A 3 -2.29 -16.17 -15.05
CA LYS A 3 -1.38 -15.09 -14.65
C LYS A 3 -1.17 -15.18 -13.14
N GLU A 4 0.07 -15.07 -12.67
CA GLU A 4 0.35 -14.95 -11.23
C GLU A 4 -0.28 -13.64 -10.74
N PRO A 5 -1.13 -13.67 -9.69
CA PRO A 5 -1.90 -12.50 -9.28
C PRO A 5 -0.97 -11.46 -8.69
N ARG A 6 -0.74 -10.38 -9.43
CA ARG A 6 0.02 -9.21 -8.98
C ARG A 6 -0.93 -8.12 -8.50
N ALA A 7 -0.52 -7.32 -7.53
CA ALA A 7 -1.36 -6.27 -6.97
C ALA A 7 -0.69 -4.90 -7.01
N ASN A 8 -1.50 -3.91 -7.33
CA ASN A 8 -1.21 -2.51 -7.04
C ASN A 8 -2.26 -1.99 -6.06
N MET A 9 -1.86 -1.83 -4.80
CA MET A 9 -2.80 -1.62 -3.69
C MET A 9 -3.43 -0.23 -3.67
N LEU A 10 -2.86 0.74 -4.38
CA LEU A 10 -3.49 2.05 -4.55
C LEU A 10 -2.91 2.79 -5.74
N VAL A 11 -3.80 3.20 -6.65
CA VAL A 11 -3.52 4.06 -7.78
C VAL A 11 -4.58 5.16 -7.84
N PHE A 12 -4.19 6.32 -8.37
CA PHE A 12 -5.05 7.49 -8.48
C PHE A 12 -5.21 7.87 -9.95
N PHE A 13 -6.44 8.24 -10.34
CA PHE A 13 -6.85 8.48 -11.71
C PHE A 13 -7.71 9.73 -11.79
N GLU A 14 -7.72 10.39 -12.95
CA GLU A 14 -8.55 11.58 -13.21
C GLU A 14 -9.80 11.23 -14.02
N SER A 15 -9.80 10.12 -14.77
CA SER A 15 -10.94 9.67 -15.56
C SER A 15 -11.10 8.15 -15.55
N CYS A 16 -12.35 7.66 -15.68
CA CYS A 16 -12.62 6.21 -15.72
C CYS A 16 -11.94 5.53 -16.93
N LYS A 17 -11.74 6.29 -18.02
CA LYS A 17 -11.01 5.82 -19.21
C LYS A 17 -9.54 5.50 -18.90
N ASP A 18 -8.93 6.27 -18.00
CA ASP A 18 -7.55 6.03 -17.59
C ASP A 18 -7.42 4.73 -16.79
N VAL A 19 -8.46 4.31 -16.07
CA VAL A 19 -8.48 3.02 -15.37
C VAL A 19 -8.47 1.88 -16.37
N VAL A 20 -9.36 1.92 -17.37
CA VAL A 20 -9.44 0.91 -18.44
C VAL A 20 -8.10 0.79 -19.15
N LYS A 21 -7.49 1.93 -19.51
CA LYS A 21 -6.19 1.94 -20.18
C LYS A 21 -5.07 1.40 -19.27
N TYR A 22 -5.09 1.74 -17.98
CA TYR A 22 -4.15 1.21 -17.00
C TYR A 22 -4.26 -0.30 -16.86
N VAL A 23 -5.47 -0.85 -16.74
CA VAL A 23 -5.70 -2.29 -16.59
C VAL A 23 -5.26 -3.05 -17.84
N ALA A 24 -5.46 -2.48 -19.03
CA ALA A 24 -5.00 -3.07 -20.29
C ALA A 24 -3.46 -3.11 -20.41
N GLU A 25 -2.75 -2.15 -19.80
CA GLU A 25 -1.29 -2.02 -19.88
C GLU A 25 -0.55 -2.69 -18.70
N ASP A 26 -1.13 -2.66 -17.50
CA ASP A 26 -0.55 -3.26 -16.30
C ASP A 26 -0.80 -4.76 -16.23
N ASN A 27 0.03 -5.48 -15.48
CA ASN A 27 -0.16 -6.90 -15.23
C ASN A 27 -0.76 -7.22 -13.86
N ALA A 28 -1.32 -6.22 -13.19
CA ALA A 28 -2.02 -6.40 -11.92
C ALA A 28 -3.36 -7.15 -12.12
N SER A 29 -3.59 -8.15 -11.27
CA SER A 29 -4.88 -8.82 -11.12
C SER A 29 -5.68 -8.28 -9.93
N ILE A 30 -5.07 -7.41 -9.11
CA ILE A 30 -5.73 -6.68 -8.02
C ILE A 30 -5.37 -5.20 -8.14
N LEU A 31 -6.38 -4.34 -8.22
CA LEU A 31 -6.21 -2.89 -8.32
C LEU A 31 -6.98 -2.17 -7.22
N GLY A 32 -6.27 -1.39 -6.40
CA GLY A 32 -6.89 -0.52 -5.42
C GLY A 32 -7.19 0.87 -5.99
N LEU A 33 -8.45 1.31 -5.90
CA LEU A 33 -8.90 2.64 -6.32
C LEU A 33 -9.41 3.44 -5.13
N ASP A 34 -9.18 4.76 -5.12
CA ASP A 34 -9.83 5.63 -4.13
C ASP A 34 -11.35 5.41 -4.12
N LYS A 35 -11.97 5.25 -2.95
CA LYS A 35 -13.39 4.93 -2.79
C LYS A 35 -14.29 5.91 -3.52
N SER A 36 -14.00 7.22 -3.44
CA SER A 36 -14.82 8.24 -4.08
C SER A 36 -14.78 8.10 -5.60
N PHE A 37 -13.62 7.75 -6.14
CA PHE A 37 -13.42 7.52 -7.56
C PHE A 37 -13.99 6.17 -8.03
N PHE A 38 -13.85 5.13 -7.21
CA PHE A 38 -14.47 3.82 -7.44
C PHE A 38 -15.98 3.95 -7.59
N ASP A 39 -16.64 4.69 -6.70
CA ASP A 39 -18.08 4.92 -6.76
C ASP A 39 -18.50 5.69 -8.01
N LEU A 40 -17.69 6.67 -8.43
CA LEU A 40 -17.92 7.47 -9.63
C LEU A 40 -17.84 6.63 -10.91
N CYS A 41 -16.90 5.67 -10.96
CA CYS A 41 -16.62 4.90 -12.17
C CYS A 41 -17.34 3.54 -12.24
N LYS A 42 -18.23 3.23 -11.29
CA LYS A 42 -18.80 1.89 -11.11
C LYS A 42 -19.26 1.20 -12.40
N ASP A 43 -19.98 1.92 -13.26
CA ASP A 43 -20.48 1.36 -14.53
C ASP A 43 -19.35 1.00 -15.50
N SER A 44 -18.30 1.83 -15.58
CA SER A 44 -17.12 1.55 -16.41
C SER A 44 -16.23 0.45 -15.84
N LEU A 45 -16.25 0.26 -14.51
CA LEU A 45 -15.45 -0.78 -13.85
C LEU A 45 -16.09 -2.17 -13.99
N ALA A 46 -17.41 -2.26 -14.17
CA ALA A 46 -18.12 -3.52 -14.38
C ALA A 46 -17.59 -4.29 -15.60
N GLU A 47 -17.15 -3.58 -16.64
CA GLU A 47 -16.54 -4.17 -17.84
C GLU A 47 -15.16 -4.79 -17.58
N LEU A 48 -14.51 -4.45 -16.46
CA LEU A 48 -13.16 -4.90 -16.09
C LEU A 48 -13.17 -6.03 -15.05
N GLU A 49 -14.32 -6.35 -14.44
CA GLU A 49 -14.42 -7.32 -13.34
C GLU A 49 -14.03 -8.75 -13.74
N GLU A 50 -14.10 -9.09 -15.03
CA GLU A 50 -13.63 -10.38 -15.56
C GLU A 50 -12.09 -10.48 -15.61
N GLU A 51 -11.38 -9.35 -15.61
CA GLU A 51 -9.92 -9.29 -15.79
C GLU A 51 -9.16 -8.97 -14.50
N VAL A 52 -9.76 -8.15 -13.62
CA VAL A 52 -9.08 -7.59 -12.44
C VAL A 52 -10.04 -7.46 -11.26
N VAL A 53 -9.57 -7.80 -10.07
CA VAL A 53 -10.29 -7.52 -8.82
C VAL A 53 -10.05 -6.06 -8.44
N ILE A 54 -11.10 -5.25 -8.53
CA ILE A 54 -11.02 -3.83 -8.17
C ILE A 54 -11.52 -3.64 -6.74
N MET A 55 -10.65 -3.10 -5.90
CA MET A 55 -10.93 -2.89 -4.49
C MET A 55 -11.06 -1.40 -4.17
N PRO A 56 -12.13 -0.97 -3.50
CA PRO A 56 -12.22 0.38 -2.97
C PRO A 56 -11.22 0.61 -1.83
N ARG A 57 -10.57 1.78 -1.83
CA ARG A 57 -9.50 2.15 -0.91
C ARG A 57 -9.77 3.48 -0.24
N ARG A 58 -9.30 3.63 1.00
CA ARG A 58 -9.33 4.89 1.73
C ARG A 58 -8.04 5.08 2.50
N ILE A 59 -7.43 6.26 2.42
CA ILE A 59 -6.33 6.64 3.30
C ILE A 59 -6.87 7.57 4.38
N ILE A 60 -6.63 7.24 5.64
CA ILE A 60 -6.94 8.12 6.76
C ILE A 60 -5.65 8.53 7.43
N THR A 61 -5.42 9.84 7.47
CA THR A 61 -4.29 10.42 8.21
C THR A 61 -4.68 10.54 9.69
N ILE A 62 -3.85 10.00 10.57
CA ILE A 62 -4.14 9.90 12.01
C ILE A 62 -3.06 10.60 12.84
N ASP A 63 -3.54 11.46 13.73
CA ASP A 63 -2.80 12.02 14.86
C ASP A 63 -3.40 11.55 16.19
N ARG A 64 -2.82 11.98 17.31
CA ARG A 64 -3.31 11.58 18.65
C ARG A 64 -4.76 11.95 18.92
N LYS A 65 -5.25 13.06 18.35
CA LYS A 65 -6.60 13.57 18.61
C LYS A 65 -7.67 12.81 17.82
N SER A 66 -7.29 12.23 16.69
CA SER A 66 -8.17 11.54 15.74
C SER A 66 -8.22 10.02 15.89
N ILE A 67 -7.44 9.42 16.81
CA ILE A 67 -7.44 7.95 17.05
C ILE A 67 -8.84 7.40 17.35
N GLY A 68 -9.69 8.17 18.04
CA GLY A 68 -11.06 7.78 18.38
C GLY A 68 -11.96 7.50 17.16
N ILE A 69 -11.61 8.01 15.98
CA ILE A 69 -12.33 7.74 14.73
C ILE A 69 -12.23 6.25 14.36
N ILE A 70 -11.13 5.58 14.70
CA ILE A 70 -10.84 4.22 14.26
C ILE A 70 -11.69 3.19 15.00
N THR A 71 -12.02 3.47 16.26
CA THR A 71 -12.78 2.55 17.11
C THR A 71 -14.27 2.59 16.80
N THR A 72 -14.79 3.72 16.32
CA THR A 72 -16.23 3.96 16.09
C THR A 72 -16.76 3.42 14.76
N HIS A 73 -15.93 3.24 13.74
CA HIS A 73 -16.38 2.74 12.43
C HIS A 73 -16.63 1.22 12.46
N ARG A 74 -17.87 0.78 12.15
CA ARG A 74 -18.33 -0.61 12.31
C ARG A 74 -18.16 -1.52 11.09
N LYS A 75 -18.15 -0.96 9.87
CA LYS A 75 -17.74 -1.65 8.63
C LYS A 75 -17.08 -0.61 7.74
N LEU A 76 -15.88 -0.92 7.26
CA LEU A 76 -15.22 -0.08 6.28
C LEU A 76 -15.65 -0.58 4.90
N ASP A 77 -16.44 0.25 4.22
CA ASP A 77 -16.86 0.13 2.82
C ASP A 77 -15.69 0.14 1.81
N ALA A 78 -14.48 0.33 2.32
CA ALA A 78 -13.23 0.36 1.60
C ALA A 78 -12.12 -0.25 2.47
N LEU A 79 -11.15 -0.92 1.86
CA LEU A 79 -9.93 -1.30 2.58
C LEU A 79 -9.20 -0.01 2.98
N THR A 80 -8.99 0.20 4.27
CA THR A 80 -8.47 1.46 4.80
C THR A 80 -7.00 1.32 5.23
N ALA A 81 -6.16 2.24 4.76
CA ALA A 81 -4.77 2.39 5.22
C ALA A 81 -4.64 3.62 6.12
N PHE A 82 -3.94 3.47 7.23
CA PHE A 82 -3.74 4.57 8.18
C PHE A 82 -2.35 5.18 8.02
N LYS A 83 -2.29 6.49 7.80
CA LYS A 83 -1.04 7.26 7.69
C LYS A 83 -0.79 8.01 9.00
N PRO A 84 0.11 7.55 9.89
CA PRO A 84 0.39 8.26 11.13
C PRO A 84 1.15 9.57 10.89
N LEU A 85 0.82 10.60 11.66
CA LEU A 85 1.53 11.89 11.67
C LEU A 85 2.60 12.01 12.75
N ASP A 86 2.67 11.04 13.66
CA ASP A 86 3.67 10.98 14.73
C ASP A 86 3.90 9.55 15.23
N THR A 87 5.01 9.35 15.93
CA THR A 87 5.46 8.06 16.47
C THR A 87 4.46 7.43 17.46
N GLN A 88 3.76 8.24 18.25
CA GLN A 88 2.78 7.72 19.20
C GLN A 88 1.54 7.22 18.48
N SER A 89 1.04 7.97 17.50
CA SER A 89 -0.05 7.55 16.63
C SER A 89 0.30 6.23 15.93
N ALA A 90 1.50 6.09 15.36
CA ALA A 90 1.97 4.84 14.75
C ALA A 90 1.96 3.65 15.74
N ARG A 91 2.43 3.85 16.98
CA ARG A 91 2.42 2.81 18.03
C ARG A 91 1.01 2.38 18.43
N VAL A 92 0.09 3.34 18.54
CA VAL A 92 -1.30 3.04 18.90
C VAL A 92 -1.98 2.27 17.78
N LEU A 93 -1.83 2.73 16.53
CA LEU A 93 -2.37 2.04 15.36
C LEU A 93 -1.87 0.59 15.26
N ALA A 94 -0.59 0.34 15.52
CA ALA A 94 -0.03 -1.01 15.51
C ALA A 94 -0.75 -2.00 16.47
N LYS A 95 -1.35 -1.48 17.55
CA LYS A 95 -2.05 -2.27 18.57
C LYS A 95 -3.56 -2.37 18.34
N ILE A 96 -4.17 -1.42 17.63
CA ILE A 96 -5.62 -1.43 17.40
C ILE A 96 -5.97 -2.53 16.40
N ARG A 97 -6.84 -3.49 16.79
CA ARG A 97 -7.28 -4.61 15.93
C ARG A 97 -7.78 -4.15 14.56
N LYS A 98 -8.64 -3.12 14.52
CA LYS A 98 -9.22 -2.56 13.29
C LYS A 98 -8.21 -1.85 12.36
N SER A 99 -7.01 -1.52 12.85
CA SER A 99 -5.98 -0.88 12.03
C SER A 99 -5.09 -1.95 11.41
N THR A 100 -5.55 -2.56 10.31
CA THR A 100 -4.83 -3.66 9.66
C THR A 100 -3.63 -3.18 8.85
N VAL A 101 -3.73 -2.00 8.22
CA VAL A 101 -2.70 -1.46 7.32
C VAL A 101 -2.15 -0.13 7.82
N LEU A 102 -0.82 -0.05 7.92
CA LEU A 102 -0.08 1.21 8.09
C LEU A 102 0.55 1.65 6.77
N LEU A 103 0.24 2.88 6.35
CA LEU A 103 0.81 3.46 5.13
C LEU A 103 2.20 4.05 5.40
N VAL A 104 3.20 3.54 4.70
CA VAL A 104 4.58 4.00 4.69
C VAL A 104 4.82 4.84 3.43
N SER A 105 5.10 6.11 3.66
CA SER A 105 5.46 7.09 2.65
C SER A 105 6.68 7.87 3.12
N PRO A 106 7.37 8.66 2.27
CA PRO A 106 8.53 9.43 2.69
C PRO A 106 8.30 10.25 3.98
N ASN A 107 7.07 10.78 4.14
CA ASN A 107 6.69 11.61 5.28
C ASN A 107 6.36 10.79 6.54
N SER A 108 5.87 9.55 6.41
CA SER A 108 5.52 8.68 7.55
C SER A 108 6.62 7.69 7.92
N LEU A 109 7.62 7.47 7.06
CA LEU A 109 8.72 6.52 7.29
C LEU A 109 9.47 6.76 8.60
N LYS A 110 9.66 8.04 8.99
CA LYS A 110 10.27 8.40 10.28
C LYS A 110 9.45 7.93 11.50
N TYR A 111 8.14 7.72 11.33
CA TYR A 111 7.23 7.27 12.38
C TYR A 111 6.92 5.78 12.30
N VAL A 112 7.04 5.18 11.10
CA VAL A 112 6.82 3.75 10.82
C VAL A 112 8.13 3.15 10.36
N ASN A 113 9.07 3.01 11.31
CA ASN A 113 10.37 2.40 11.07
C ASN A 113 10.45 1.01 11.71
N GLU A 114 11.64 0.42 11.71
CA GLU A 114 11.95 -0.85 12.33
C GLU A 114 11.41 -1.07 13.77
N ALA A 115 11.37 -0.01 14.60
CA ALA A 115 10.85 -0.12 15.95
C ALA A 115 9.32 -0.32 15.94
N GLN A 116 8.61 0.31 14.99
CA GLN A 116 7.18 0.12 14.79
C GLN A 116 6.84 -1.26 14.24
N VAL A 117 7.70 -1.84 13.41
CA VAL A 117 7.55 -3.24 12.97
C VAL A 117 7.50 -4.19 14.16
N ASN A 118 8.35 -3.99 15.17
CA ASN A 118 8.31 -4.81 16.39
C ASN A 118 6.96 -4.69 17.12
N PHE A 119 6.36 -3.50 17.17
CA PHE A 119 5.04 -3.31 17.76
C PHE A 119 3.92 -3.98 16.93
N LEU A 120 4.03 -3.98 15.59
CA LEU A 120 3.07 -4.68 14.73
C LEU A 120 3.11 -6.20 15.00
N LYS A 121 4.31 -6.76 15.23
CA LYS A 121 4.47 -8.19 15.53
C LYS A 121 3.81 -8.61 16.83
N GLN A 122 3.71 -7.70 17.79
CA GLN A 122 3.05 -7.96 19.08
C GLN A 122 1.52 -7.87 18.98
N SER A 123 0.96 -7.50 17.83
CA SER A 123 -0.48 -7.37 17.67
C SER A 123 -1.18 -8.72 17.59
N HIS A 124 -2.37 -8.83 18.17
CA HIS A 124 -3.23 -10.02 18.09
C HIS A 124 -3.97 -10.15 16.75
N SER A 125 -3.72 -9.26 15.79
CA SER A 125 -4.35 -9.25 14.48
C SER A 125 -3.30 -9.18 13.40
N ARG A 126 -3.56 -9.77 12.23
CA ARG A 126 -2.66 -9.68 11.07
C ARG A 126 -2.46 -8.21 10.69
N LYS A 127 -1.20 -7.80 10.60
CA LYS A 127 -0.80 -6.42 10.29
C LYS A 127 -0.03 -6.37 8.98
N PHE A 128 -0.22 -5.26 8.29
CA PHE A 128 0.42 -4.98 7.01
C PHE A 128 1.06 -3.59 7.01
N LEU A 129 2.19 -3.48 6.34
CA LEU A 129 2.74 -2.24 5.85
C LEU A 129 2.35 -2.10 4.38
N GLU A 130 1.86 -0.92 4.01
CA GLU A 130 1.66 -0.57 2.61
C GLU A 130 2.67 0.49 2.21
N ILE A 131 3.45 0.21 1.18
CA ILE A 131 4.51 1.10 0.72
C ILE A 131 4.01 1.93 -0.46
N ALA A 132 3.88 3.24 -0.26
CA ALA A 132 3.56 4.19 -1.32
C ALA A 132 4.81 4.47 -2.19
N PHE A 133 5.26 3.48 -2.98
CA PHE A 133 6.42 3.60 -3.86
C PHE A 133 6.35 4.83 -4.75
N GLY A 134 5.13 5.19 -5.14
CA GLY A 134 4.90 6.38 -5.92
C GLY A 134 5.45 7.67 -5.29
N GLU A 135 5.18 7.89 -4.00
CA GLU A 135 5.70 9.05 -3.27
C GLU A 135 7.24 9.02 -3.16
N PHE A 136 7.85 7.83 -3.07
CA PHE A 136 9.32 7.69 -3.02
C PHE A 136 9.99 8.00 -4.36
N VAL A 137 9.39 7.60 -5.49
CA VAL A 137 9.91 7.94 -6.82
C VAL A 137 9.86 9.45 -7.06
N LYS A 138 8.79 10.14 -6.63
CA LYS A 138 8.74 11.61 -6.68
C LYS A 138 9.88 12.27 -5.92
N LEU A 139 10.28 11.70 -4.78
CA LEU A 139 11.39 12.22 -3.99
C LEU A 139 12.72 12.19 -4.77
N LEU A 140 12.91 11.20 -5.65
CA LEU A 140 14.07 11.12 -6.55
C LEU A 140 14.01 12.18 -7.65
N ALA A 141 12.84 12.36 -8.26
CA ALA A 141 12.65 13.28 -9.38
C ALA A 141 12.80 14.77 -8.98
N LEU A 142 12.37 15.14 -7.77
CA LEU A 142 12.35 16.53 -7.30
C LEU A 142 13.67 17.00 -6.66
N ASN A 143 14.62 16.11 -6.37
CA ASN A 143 15.83 16.45 -5.60
C ASN A 143 17.12 16.12 -6.37
N SER A 144 17.50 17.02 -7.28
CA SER A 144 18.72 16.92 -8.11
C SER A 144 20.07 16.95 -7.34
N ARG A 145 20.07 16.91 -5.99
CA ARG A 145 21.29 16.89 -5.15
C ARG A 145 21.27 16.05 -3.84
N SER A 146 20.24 15.25 -3.53
CA SER A 146 19.99 14.93 -2.10
C SER A 146 20.52 13.59 -1.55
N MET A 147 21.42 13.67 -0.55
CA MET A 147 21.64 12.60 0.45
C MET A 147 20.33 12.12 1.13
N HIS A 148 19.29 12.97 1.13
CA HIS A 148 18.00 12.69 1.78
C HIS A 148 17.19 11.59 1.08
N ALA A 149 17.18 11.54 -0.26
CA ALA A 149 16.47 10.49 -0.99
C ALA A 149 17.14 9.12 -0.74
N SER A 150 18.46 9.03 -0.87
CA SER A 150 19.19 7.78 -0.59
C SER A 150 18.94 7.30 0.84
N LYS A 151 19.00 8.20 1.83
CA LYS A 151 18.70 7.87 3.24
C LYS A 151 17.27 7.35 3.42
N ALA A 152 16.30 7.91 2.70
CA ALA A 152 14.92 7.43 2.73
C ALA A 152 14.80 6.02 2.15
N PHE A 153 15.44 5.72 1.01
CA PHE A 153 15.44 4.38 0.41
C PHE A 153 16.16 3.34 1.28
N TYR A 154 17.29 3.69 1.91
CA TYR A 154 17.95 2.81 2.87
C TYR A 154 17.05 2.52 4.08
N SER A 155 16.45 3.56 4.67
CA SER A 155 15.53 3.39 5.79
C SER A 155 14.28 2.59 5.42
N LEU A 156 13.78 2.75 4.19
CA LEU A 156 12.67 1.98 3.65
C LEU A 156 13.06 0.51 3.50
N GLY A 157 14.21 0.23 2.87
CA GLY A 157 14.75 -1.11 2.69
C GLY A 157 14.89 -1.86 4.01
N ASN A 158 15.54 -1.25 5.01
CA ASN A 158 15.68 -1.85 6.34
C ASN A 158 14.33 -2.12 7.03
N THR A 159 13.38 -1.18 6.90
CA THR A 159 12.04 -1.34 7.50
C THR A 159 11.28 -2.49 6.85
N MET A 160 11.33 -2.60 5.53
CA MET A 160 10.71 -3.68 4.76
C MET A 160 11.38 -5.03 5.04
N GLU A 161 12.71 -5.10 5.04
CA GLU A 161 13.45 -6.33 5.34
C GLU A 161 13.09 -6.85 6.74
N LYS A 162 13.01 -5.96 7.74
CA LYS A 162 12.60 -6.34 9.09
C LYS A 162 11.15 -6.81 9.15
N ALA A 163 10.25 -6.17 8.39
CA ALA A 163 8.86 -6.60 8.29
C ALA A 163 8.76 -8.02 7.73
N LEU A 164 9.45 -8.31 6.63
CA LEU A 164 9.51 -9.65 6.03
C LEU A 164 10.07 -10.70 7.01
N LYS A 165 11.17 -10.38 7.71
CA LYS A 165 11.78 -11.27 8.72
C LYS A 165 10.86 -11.60 9.89
N LEU A 166 10.00 -10.65 10.29
CA LEU A 166 9.05 -10.85 11.39
C LEU A 166 7.68 -11.38 10.91
N ASP A 167 7.55 -11.69 9.62
CA ASP A 167 6.29 -12.03 8.97
C ASP A 167 5.19 -10.98 9.24
N ILE A 168 5.53 -9.72 9.01
CA ILE A 168 4.56 -8.64 8.85
C ILE A 168 4.32 -8.49 7.36
N GLY A 169 3.05 -8.50 6.95
CA GLY A 169 2.71 -8.39 5.54
C GLY A 169 3.18 -7.06 4.96
N VAL A 170 3.72 -7.09 3.76
CA VAL A 170 4.16 -5.88 3.04
C VAL A 170 3.47 -5.86 1.69
N ALA A 171 2.76 -4.78 1.39
CA ALA A 171 2.07 -4.60 0.12
C ALA A 171 2.52 -3.31 -0.56
N ALA A 172 2.46 -3.25 -1.88
CA ALA A 172 2.98 -2.12 -2.65
C ALA A 172 1.86 -1.31 -3.32
N SER A 173 2.04 0.01 -3.33
CA SER A 173 1.14 0.98 -3.96
C SER A 173 1.89 1.90 -4.91
N GLY A 174 1.37 2.05 -6.12
CA GLY A 174 1.89 2.91 -7.19
C GLY A 174 1.44 4.37 -7.10
N ALA A 175 0.82 4.78 -5.99
CA ALA A 175 0.19 6.08 -5.76
C ALA A 175 1.06 7.31 -6.11
N ILE A 176 0.89 7.89 -7.31
CA ILE A 176 1.63 9.09 -7.79
C ILE A 176 0.75 10.32 -8.11
N GLU A 177 -0.58 10.29 -8.00
CA GLU A 177 -1.55 11.37 -8.36
C GLU A 177 -2.38 10.97 -9.58
N ASN A 178 -1.80 10.82 -10.77
CA ASN A 178 -2.58 10.62 -12.02
C ASN A 178 -1.91 9.65 -13.01
N TYR A 179 -2.69 9.14 -13.97
CA TYR A 179 -2.37 8.02 -14.85
C TYR A 179 -1.06 8.09 -15.67
N PRO A 180 -0.62 9.19 -16.29
CA PRO A 180 0.67 9.12 -17.01
C PRO A 180 1.86 8.99 -16.06
N LYS A 181 1.67 9.24 -14.76
CA LYS A 181 2.72 9.17 -13.76
C LYS A 181 2.58 7.95 -12.83
N CYS A 182 1.57 7.11 -13.01
CA CYS A 182 1.37 5.96 -12.12
C CYS A 182 2.46 4.89 -12.32
N LEU A 183 2.86 4.24 -11.23
CA LEU A 183 3.75 3.08 -11.34
C LEU A 183 2.93 1.85 -11.66
N PHE A 184 3.29 1.16 -12.74
CA PHE A 184 2.87 -0.20 -13.02
C PHE A 184 3.57 -1.20 -12.11
N THR A 185 3.02 -2.40 -12.02
CA THR A 185 3.52 -3.41 -11.08
C THR A 185 4.91 -3.91 -11.47
N ASN A 186 5.24 -3.92 -12.77
CA ASN A 186 6.59 -4.19 -13.27
C ASN A 186 7.62 -3.10 -12.86
N HIS A 187 7.22 -1.84 -12.79
CA HIS A 187 8.08 -0.74 -12.30
C HIS A 187 8.39 -0.94 -10.82
N ILE A 188 7.39 -1.34 -10.03
CA ILE A 188 7.57 -1.65 -8.61
C ILE A 188 8.49 -2.87 -8.43
N ASP A 189 8.31 -3.94 -9.20
CA ASP A 189 9.19 -5.13 -9.20
C ASP A 189 10.65 -4.76 -9.50
N ALA A 190 10.89 -3.89 -10.48
CA ALA A 190 12.22 -3.38 -10.82
C ALA A 190 12.84 -2.54 -9.69
N LEU A 191 12.05 -1.69 -9.01
CA LEU A 191 12.51 -0.93 -7.85
C LEU A 191 12.90 -1.86 -6.70
N LEU A 192 12.05 -2.85 -6.39
CA LEU A 192 12.33 -3.85 -5.36
C LEU A 192 13.59 -4.65 -5.67
N PHE A 193 13.79 -5.05 -6.93
CA PHE A 193 15.01 -5.73 -7.37
C PHE A 193 16.24 -4.85 -7.14
N SER A 194 16.16 -3.57 -7.50
CA SER A 194 17.24 -2.60 -7.32
C SER A 194 17.54 -2.32 -5.84
N MET A 195 16.55 -2.46 -4.96
CA MET A 195 16.71 -2.37 -3.51
C MET A 195 17.31 -3.64 -2.87
N GLY A 196 17.54 -4.70 -3.66
CA GLY A 196 18.18 -5.93 -3.20
C GLY A 196 17.22 -7.03 -2.73
N PHE A 197 15.90 -6.86 -2.87
CA PHE A 197 14.95 -7.92 -2.54
C PHE A 197 15.08 -9.09 -3.50
N SER A 198 15.14 -10.31 -2.97
CA SER A 198 15.18 -11.55 -3.74
C SER A 198 13.89 -11.79 -4.53
N LYS A 199 13.94 -12.66 -5.56
CA LYS A 199 12.75 -13.03 -6.34
C LYS A 199 11.59 -13.49 -5.44
N ARG A 200 11.89 -14.24 -4.37
CA ARG A 200 10.89 -14.71 -3.42
C ARG A 200 10.23 -13.56 -2.66
N GLU A 201 11.02 -12.64 -2.11
CA GLU A 201 10.50 -11.50 -1.35
C GLU A 201 9.64 -10.58 -2.23
N ARG A 202 10.04 -10.35 -3.48
CA ARG A 202 9.23 -9.56 -4.42
C ARG A 202 7.88 -10.20 -4.71
N ARG A 203 7.83 -11.52 -4.87
CA ARG A 203 6.56 -12.27 -4.98
C ARG A 203 5.72 -12.18 -3.71
N MET A 204 6.34 -12.24 -2.53
CA MET A 204 5.61 -12.03 -1.28
C MET A 204 4.95 -10.64 -1.26
N ILE A 205 5.69 -9.60 -1.66
CA ILE A 205 5.22 -8.20 -1.62
C ILE A 205 4.13 -7.91 -2.67
N LEU A 206 4.27 -8.46 -3.88
CA LEU A 206 3.41 -8.14 -5.01
C LEU A 206 2.25 -9.11 -5.21
N GLU A 207 2.33 -10.33 -4.67
CA GLU A 207 1.36 -11.40 -4.94
C GLU A 207 0.74 -11.93 -3.64
N VAL A 208 1.57 -12.42 -2.71
CA VAL A 208 1.10 -13.18 -1.54
C VAL A 208 0.45 -12.27 -0.49
N TYR A 209 1.16 -11.25 0.00
CA TYR A 209 0.63 -10.36 1.04
C TYR A 209 -0.57 -9.52 0.60
N PRO A 210 -0.64 -9.03 -0.64
CA PRO A 210 -1.87 -8.42 -1.15
C PRO A 210 -3.09 -9.34 -1.09
N LEU A 211 -2.93 -10.63 -1.42
CA LEU A 211 -4.01 -11.61 -1.32
C LEU A 211 -4.39 -11.90 0.14
N GLU A 212 -3.40 -12.05 1.04
CA GLU A 212 -3.68 -12.17 2.48
C GLU A 212 -4.46 -10.96 2.99
N LEU A 213 -4.04 -9.75 2.62
CA LEU A 213 -4.71 -8.51 3.00
C LEU A 213 -6.15 -8.44 2.49
N LEU A 214 -6.40 -8.92 1.26
CA LEU A 214 -7.75 -9.00 0.71
C LEU A 214 -8.63 -9.96 1.52
N LYS A 215 -8.12 -11.14 1.90
CA LYS A 215 -8.84 -12.11 2.74
C LYS A 215 -9.18 -11.54 4.12
N VAL A 216 -8.22 -10.87 4.77
CA VAL A 216 -8.42 -10.18 6.05
C VAL A 216 -9.56 -9.17 5.94
N TRP A 217 -9.63 -8.43 4.84
CA TRP A 217 -10.65 -7.42 4.61
C TRP A 217 -12.03 -8.02 4.33
N LEU A 218 -12.09 -9.10 3.54
CA LEU A 218 -13.32 -9.84 3.25
C LEU A 218 -13.85 -10.62 4.48
N GLY A 219 -13.05 -10.74 5.54
CA GLY A 219 -13.42 -11.45 6.77
C GLY A 219 -13.29 -12.97 6.65
N GLU A 220 -12.40 -13.43 5.78
CA GLU A 220 -12.10 -14.85 5.56
C GLU A 220 -11.02 -15.39 6.53
N GLU A 221 -10.67 -14.63 7.57
CA GLU A 221 -9.73 -14.99 8.66
C GLU A 221 -10.43 -15.34 9.98
#